data_AF-A0A9E4C238-F1
#
_entry.id   AF-A0A9E4C238-F1
#
_cell.length_a   1.000
_cell.length_b   1.000
_cell.length_c   1.000
_cell.angle_alpha   90.00
_cell.angle_beta   90.00
_cell.angle_gamma   90.00
#
_symmetry.space_group_name_H-M   'P 1'
#
loop_
_entity.id
_entity.type
_entity.pdbx_description
1 polymer ?
#
loop_
_entity_poly.entity_id
_entity_poly.type
_entity_poly.pdbx_seq_one_letter_code
_entity_poly.pdbx_strand_id
1 'polypeptide(L)'
;MDGLVVESASPQAWDILKAGAFAFLTIPDEAAVDAMRQAVTGGGGDPPMVIGETGIAAWAGFLATTRDKDLRQQFGLDCNSRIVIIATEGATDPEVYRNLVGTTPEAVLAGTESQSE
;
A
#
# COMPACT_ATOMS: atom_id res chain seq x y z
N MET A 1 -6.78 3.37 -12.35
CA MET A 1 -5.77 2.57 -11.67
C MET A 1 -5.30 1.49 -12.62
N ASP A 2 -4.17 1.72 -13.29
CA ASP A 2 -3.59 0.76 -14.23
C ASP A 2 -2.53 -0.08 -13.50
N GLY A 3 -2.51 -1.41 -13.68
CA GLY A 3 -1.48 -2.31 -13.13
C GLY A 3 -2.02 -3.51 -12.35
N LEU A 4 -3.15 -3.37 -11.63
CA LEU A 4 -3.88 -4.48 -10.99
C LEU A 4 -5.16 -4.88 -11.74
N VAL A 5 -5.49 -4.19 -12.82
CA VAL A 5 -6.60 -4.52 -13.70
C VAL A 5 -6.22 -5.74 -14.55
N VAL A 6 -6.89 -6.85 -14.32
CA VAL A 6 -6.68 -8.11 -15.05
C VAL A 6 -8.02 -8.74 -15.44
N GLU A 7 -8.09 -9.36 -16.61
CA GLU A 7 -9.28 -10.10 -17.03
C GLU A 7 -9.36 -11.49 -16.37
N SER A 8 -8.21 -12.15 -16.18
CA SER A 8 -8.13 -13.46 -15.54
C SER A 8 -6.79 -13.65 -14.83
N ALA A 9 -6.80 -14.48 -13.78
CA ALA A 9 -5.58 -14.82 -13.05
C ALA A 9 -4.69 -15.75 -13.89
N SER A 10 -3.37 -15.59 -13.80
CA SER A 10 -2.41 -16.55 -14.36
C SER A 10 -2.63 -17.92 -13.71
N PRO A 11 -2.87 -19.00 -14.49
CA PRO A 11 -3.06 -20.34 -13.93
C PRO A 11 -1.86 -20.82 -13.10
N GLN A 12 -0.64 -20.56 -13.57
CA GLN A 12 0.59 -20.97 -12.89
C GLN A 12 0.78 -20.23 -11.56
N ALA A 13 0.49 -18.93 -11.53
CA ALA A 13 0.55 -18.16 -10.29
C ALA A 13 -0.57 -18.58 -9.32
N TRP A 14 -1.75 -18.92 -9.85
CA TRP A 14 -2.89 -19.34 -9.04
C TRP A 14 -2.62 -20.63 -8.27
N ASP A 15 -1.94 -21.62 -8.87
CA ASP A 15 -1.59 -22.85 -8.16
C ASP A 15 -0.68 -22.57 -6.94
N ILE A 16 0.25 -21.62 -7.07
CA ILE A 16 1.12 -21.19 -5.98
C ILE A 16 0.31 -20.46 -4.89
N LEU A 17 -0.54 -19.51 -5.29
CA LEU A 17 -1.36 -18.73 -4.36
C LEU A 17 -2.36 -19.63 -3.62
N LYS A 18 -3.03 -20.54 -4.31
CA LYS A 18 -3.98 -21.48 -3.71
C LYS A 18 -3.31 -22.40 -2.69
N ALA A 19 -2.05 -22.77 -2.91
CA ALA A 19 -1.31 -23.64 -2.01
C ALA A 19 -0.73 -22.90 -0.79
N GLY A 20 -0.36 -21.62 -0.95
CA GLY A 20 0.42 -20.88 0.06
C GLY A 20 -0.27 -19.68 0.70
N ALA A 21 -1.32 -19.12 0.11
CA ALA A 21 -2.00 -17.96 0.65
C ALA A 21 -2.84 -18.33 1.86
N PHE A 22 -2.69 -17.58 2.95
CA PHE A 22 -3.53 -17.70 4.13
C PHE A 22 -4.94 -17.13 3.88
N ALA A 23 -5.01 -15.98 3.20
CA ALA A 23 -6.25 -15.27 2.92
C ALA A 23 -6.11 -14.40 1.67
N PHE A 24 -7.25 -14.01 1.11
CA PHE A 24 -7.37 -13.02 0.04
C PHE A 24 -8.22 -11.86 0.56
N LEU A 25 -7.86 -10.63 0.21
CA LEU A 25 -8.55 -9.41 0.62
C LEU A 25 -8.91 -8.58 -0.62
N THR A 26 -10.11 -8.01 -0.59
CA THR A 26 -10.54 -6.99 -1.56
C THR A 26 -10.62 -5.65 -0.85
N ILE A 27 -10.10 -4.61 -1.48
CA ILE A 27 -10.19 -3.23 -1.00
C ILE A 27 -10.78 -2.34 -2.10
N PRO A 28 -11.50 -1.27 -1.74
CA PRO A 28 -11.91 -0.27 -2.70
C PRO A 28 -10.73 0.64 -3.08
N ASP A 29 -10.76 1.24 -4.28
CA ASP A 29 -9.71 2.13 -4.77
C ASP A 29 -9.48 3.33 -3.84
N GLU A 30 -10.54 3.83 -3.19
CA GLU A 30 -10.45 4.92 -2.22
C GLU A 30 -9.53 4.58 -1.04
N ALA A 31 -9.52 3.31 -0.60
CA ALA A 31 -8.62 2.87 0.46
C ALA A 31 -7.15 2.90 0.02
N ALA A 32 -6.87 2.63 -1.26
CA ALA A 32 -5.53 2.77 -1.82
C ALA A 32 -5.11 4.24 -1.84
N VAL A 33 -5.98 5.14 -2.30
CA VAL A 33 -5.72 6.59 -2.32
C VAL A 33 -5.50 7.16 -0.90
N ASP A 34 -6.30 6.75 0.08
CA ASP A 34 -6.13 7.17 1.47
C ASP A 34 -4.84 6.63 2.11
N ALA A 35 -4.36 5.46 1.68
CA ALA A 35 -3.07 4.95 2.08
C ALA A 35 -1.92 5.74 1.41
N MET A 36 -2.05 6.16 0.14
CA MET A 36 -1.06 7.02 -0.51
C MET A 36 -0.94 8.36 0.21
N ARG A 37 -2.06 8.95 0.62
CA ARG A 37 -2.08 10.21 1.39
C ARG A 37 -1.38 10.08 2.74
N GLN A 38 -1.54 8.95 3.42
CA GLN A 38 -0.80 8.66 4.66
C GLN A 38 0.70 8.43 4.39
N ALA A 39 1.05 7.77 3.28
CA ALA A 39 2.43 7.55 2.91
C ALA A 39 3.19 8.87 2.69
N VAL A 40 2.58 9.88 2.06
CA VAL A 40 3.25 11.17 1.81
C VAL A 40 3.38 12.07 3.03
N THR A 41 2.60 11.84 4.09
CA THR A 41 2.76 12.57 5.36
C THR A 41 3.79 11.92 6.28
N GLY A 42 4.09 10.63 6.08
CA GLY A 42 4.78 9.81 7.07
C GLY A 42 3.91 9.61 8.33
N GLY A 43 4.51 9.06 9.39
CA GLY A 43 3.81 8.85 10.66
C GLY A 43 4.59 8.00 11.64
N GLY A 44 4.36 8.20 12.95
CA GLY A 44 4.98 7.37 13.98
C GLY A 44 6.51 7.47 14.09
N GLY A 45 7.11 8.50 13.49
CA GLY A 45 8.57 8.66 13.37
C GLY A 45 9.14 8.14 12.04
N ASP A 46 8.32 7.50 11.20
CA ASP A 46 8.73 7.04 9.88
C ASP A 46 8.67 8.20 8.86
N PRO A 47 9.63 8.26 7.92
CA PRO A 47 9.66 9.27 6.89
C PRO A 47 8.51 9.11 5.90
N PRO A 48 8.14 10.19 5.19
CA PRO A 48 7.21 10.08 4.08
C PRO A 48 7.79 9.20 2.96
N MET A 49 6.92 8.52 2.23
CA MET A 49 7.26 7.59 1.16
C MET A 49 6.52 7.93 -0.14
N VAL A 50 7.19 7.74 -1.28
CA VAL A 50 6.58 7.83 -2.61
C VAL A 50 6.20 6.43 -3.08
N ILE A 51 4.91 6.11 -3.04
CA ILE A 51 4.36 4.82 -3.49
C ILE A 51 3.22 5.08 -4.45
N GLY A 52 3.24 4.42 -5.60
CA GLY A 52 2.24 4.58 -6.66
C GLY A 52 0.88 3.96 -6.33
N GLU A 53 -0.09 4.18 -7.23
CA GLU A 53 -1.47 3.73 -7.07
C GLU A 53 -1.60 2.22 -6.84
N THR A 54 -0.87 1.40 -7.61
CA THR A 54 -0.96 -0.05 -7.43
C THR A 54 0.04 -0.56 -6.40
N GLY A 55 1.18 0.11 -6.28
CA GLY A 55 2.20 -0.22 -5.28
C GLY A 55 1.70 -0.13 -3.83
N ILE A 56 0.73 0.73 -3.56
CA ILE A 56 0.20 0.95 -2.20
C ILE A 56 -0.84 -0.11 -1.77
N ALA A 57 -1.35 -0.93 -2.69
CA ALA A 57 -2.52 -1.79 -2.45
C ALA A 57 -2.32 -2.75 -1.26
N ALA A 58 -1.13 -3.34 -1.13
CA ALA A 58 -0.82 -4.22 -0.01
C ALA A 58 -0.83 -3.49 1.35
N TRP A 59 -0.36 -2.24 1.38
CA TRP A 59 -0.41 -1.40 2.59
C TRP A 59 -1.85 -0.99 2.90
N ALA A 60 -2.62 -0.55 1.90
CA ALA A 60 -4.04 -0.25 2.08
C ALA A 60 -4.83 -1.43 2.65
N GLY A 61 -4.58 -2.64 2.15
CA GLY A 61 -5.14 -3.88 2.69
C GLY A 61 -4.75 -4.13 4.15
N PHE A 62 -3.48 -3.93 4.49
CA PHE A 62 -3.03 -4.04 5.88
C PHE A 62 -3.70 -3.01 6.82
N LEU A 63 -3.84 -1.75 6.38
CA LEU A 63 -4.53 -0.70 7.15
C LEU A 63 -6.01 -1.04 7.35
N ALA A 64 -6.69 -1.53 6.31
CA ALA A 64 -8.08 -1.97 6.41
C ALA A 64 -8.23 -3.11 7.43
N THR A 65 -7.37 -4.14 7.34
CA THR A 65 -7.39 -5.28 8.26
C THR A 65 -7.10 -4.86 9.70
N THR A 66 -6.17 -3.94 9.94
CA THR A 66 -5.81 -3.53 11.32
C THR A 66 -6.83 -2.60 11.98
N ARG A 67 -7.61 -1.86 11.19
CA ARG A 67 -8.70 -0.99 11.65
C ARG A 67 -9.97 -1.75 11.99
N ASP A 68 -10.16 -2.94 11.42
CA ASP A 68 -11.27 -3.84 11.73
C ASP A 68 -10.83 -4.88 12.78
N LYS A 69 -11.47 -4.88 13.94
CA LYS A 69 -11.10 -5.77 15.05
C LYS A 69 -11.30 -7.25 14.70
N ASP A 70 -12.34 -7.57 13.96
CA ASP A 70 -12.68 -8.95 13.63
C ASP A 70 -11.73 -9.49 12.56
N LEU A 71 -11.42 -8.70 11.53
CA LEU A 71 -10.40 -9.06 10.53
C LEU A 71 -9.02 -9.17 11.17
N ARG A 72 -8.62 -8.22 12.01
CA ARG A 72 -7.35 -8.28 12.73
C ARG A 72 -7.21 -9.56 13.55
N GLN A 73 -8.28 -9.98 14.23
CA GLN A 73 -8.32 -11.23 14.99
C GLN A 73 -8.24 -12.46 14.07
N GLN A 74 -8.98 -12.48 12.96
CA GLN A 74 -8.95 -13.58 11.98
C GLN A 74 -7.56 -13.77 11.37
N PHE A 75 -6.83 -12.68 11.10
CA PHE A 75 -5.45 -12.71 10.62
C PHE A 75 -4.41 -12.97 11.72
N GLY A 76 -4.84 -13.07 12.99
CA GLY A 76 -3.94 -13.32 14.12
C GLY A 76 -2.94 -12.19 14.38
N LEU A 77 -3.28 -10.95 14.01
CA LEU A 77 -2.38 -9.81 14.12
C LEU A 77 -2.38 -9.20 15.53
N ASP A 78 -1.20 -9.13 16.12
CA ASP A 78 -0.95 -8.57 17.44
C ASP A 78 0.26 -7.61 17.47
N CYS A 79 0.62 -7.12 18.65
CA CYS A 79 1.77 -6.23 18.83
C CYS A 79 3.14 -6.90 18.62
N ASN A 80 3.19 -8.23 18.52
CA ASN A 80 4.42 -8.99 18.29
C ASN A 80 4.62 -9.36 16.82
N SER A 81 3.59 -9.13 16.00
CA SER A 81 3.58 -9.45 14.58
C SER A 81 4.60 -8.61 13.83
N ARG A 82 5.37 -9.26 12.94
CA ARG A 82 6.30 -8.60 12.01
C ARG A 82 5.77 -8.73 10.61
N ILE A 83 5.48 -7.59 9.98
CA ILE A 83 4.81 -7.54 8.69
C ILE A 83 5.80 -7.08 7.62
N VAL A 84 5.83 -7.78 6.49
CA VAL A 84 6.56 -7.38 5.30
C VAL A 84 5.54 -6.98 4.24
N ILE A 85 5.69 -5.78 3.69
CA ILE A 85 4.85 -5.25 2.63
C ILE A 85 5.77 -4.96 1.44
N ILE A 86 5.36 -5.43 0.25
CA ILE A 86 6.08 -5.17 -0.99
C ILE A 86 5.29 -4.11 -1.76
N ALA A 87 5.86 -2.92 -1.85
CA ALA A 87 5.38 -1.88 -2.75
C ALA A 87 6.01 -2.12 -4.14
N THR A 88 5.18 -2.41 -5.14
CA THR A 88 5.66 -2.83 -6.47
C THR A 88 6.12 -1.67 -7.34
N GLU A 89 5.63 -0.45 -7.09
CA GLU A 89 5.95 0.74 -7.87
C GLU A 89 5.93 2.02 -7.02
N GLY A 90 6.74 3.00 -7.44
CA GLY A 90 6.63 4.39 -7.02
C GLY A 90 5.61 5.15 -7.86
N ALA A 91 5.68 6.48 -7.88
CA ALA A 91 4.81 7.32 -8.70
C ALA A 91 5.17 7.24 -10.20
N THR A 92 4.65 6.24 -10.90
CA THR A 92 4.89 5.99 -12.34
C THR A 92 4.25 7.05 -13.24
N ASP A 93 3.12 7.63 -12.83
CA ASP A 93 2.50 8.82 -13.42
C ASP A 93 2.48 9.97 -12.38
N PRO A 94 3.40 10.94 -12.48
CA PRO A 94 3.48 12.05 -11.53
C PRO A 94 2.27 12.98 -11.53
N GLU A 95 1.57 13.12 -12.67
CA GLU A 95 0.40 14.00 -12.78
C GLU A 95 -0.79 13.39 -12.06
N VAL A 96 -1.04 12.10 -12.30
CA VAL A 96 -2.09 11.35 -11.60
C VAL A 96 -1.77 11.27 -10.11
N TYR A 97 -0.52 10.95 -9.75
CA TYR A 97 -0.08 10.95 -8.35
C TYR A 97 -0.38 12.28 -7.67
N ARG A 98 0.01 13.42 -8.27
CA ARG A 98 -0.27 14.75 -7.73
C ARG A 98 -1.77 15.00 -7.56
N ASN A 99 -2.59 14.56 -8.51
CA ASN A 99 -4.05 14.70 -8.40
C ASN A 99 -4.63 13.90 -7.23
N LEU A 100 -4.07 12.74 -6.90
CA LEU A 100 -4.54 11.89 -5.81
C LEU A 100 -4.09 12.34 -4.42
N VAL A 101 -2.81 12.71 -4.28
CA VAL A 101 -2.19 13.03 -2.98
C VAL A 101 -1.95 14.52 -2.74
N GLY A 102 -2.08 15.36 -3.75
CA GLY A 102 -1.96 16.83 -3.63
C GLY A 102 -0.54 17.39 -3.65
N THR A 103 0.48 16.55 -3.89
CA THR A 103 1.90 16.95 -3.94
C THR A 103 2.66 16.18 -5.02
N THR A 104 3.85 16.63 -5.41
CA THR A 104 4.69 15.90 -6.39
C THR A 104 5.60 14.89 -5.69
N PRO A 105 6.02 13.82 -6.38
CA PRO A 105 7.01 12.88 -5.86
C PRO A 105 8.31 13.56 -5.39
N GLU A 106 8.79 14.57 -6.13
CA GLU A 106 10.02 15.29 -5.83
C GLU A 106 9.91 16.09 -4.53
N ALA A 107 8.77 16.74 -4.29
CA ALA A 107 8.52 17.50 -3.07
C ALA A 107 8.46 16.58 -1.83
N VAL A 108 7.92 15.37 -1.97
CA VAL A 108 7.90 14.36 -0.91
C VAL A 108 9.34 13.93 -0.57
N LEU A 109 10.16 13.64 -1.59
CA LEU A 109 11.55 13.20 -1.40
C LEU A 109 12.44 14.31 -0.81
N ALA A 110 12.25 15.57 -1.23
CA ALA A 110 12.98 16.71 -0.67
C ALA A 110 12.64 16.95 0.82
N GLY A 111 11.40 16.68 1.24
CA GLY A 111 10.96 16.78 2.63
C GLY A 111 11.60 15.74 3.56
N THR A 112 12.05 14.61 3.02
CA THR A 112 12.81 13.59 3.75
C THR A 112 14.24 14.04 4.06
N GLU A 113 14.90 14.73 3.13
CA GLU A 113 16.31 15.15 3.30
C GLU A 113 16.47 16.18 4.41
N SER A 114 15.53 17.13 4.55
CA SER A 114 15.55 18.15 5.61
C SER A 114 15.21 17.64 7.02
N GLN A 115 14.74 16.40 7.18
CA GLN A 115 14.43 15.80 8.49
C GLN A 115 15.58 14.92 9.03
N SER A 116 16.68 14.82 8.29
CA SER A 116 17.86 14.01 8.62
C SER A 116 18.95 14.78 9.38
N GLU A 117 18.74 16.07 9.67
CA GLU A 117 19.68 16.99 10.34
C GLU A 117 19.29 17.30 11.80
#